data_AF-A0A346PQ75-F1
#
_entry.id   AF-A0A346PQ75-F1
#
_cell.length_a   1.000
_cell.length_b   1.000
_cell.length_c   1.000
_cell.angle_alpha   90.00
_cell.angle_beta   90.00
_cell.angle_gamma   90.00
#
_symmetry.space_group_name_H-M   'P 1'
#
loop_
_entity.id
_entity.type
_entity.pdbx_description
1 polymer ?
#
loop_
_entity_poly.entity_id
_entity_poly.type
_entity_poly.pdbx_seq_one_letter_code
_entity_poly.pdbx_strand_id
1 'polypeptide(L)'
;MVDQDDELAEAVRELTRTIDDLRTELHEELEPRRRRPPLRPPTPRELLAFTDEVALPTLLTVLESSVRALEAFQRGLELVRTQRDVRDRTAQTSTQASERATALRRTTLSQLDSVLAELQRAASEGTLPADDQARDLLSEARELRDDVDRRLREATSEPSSDVVSATDAVRIDVEDGQPTETVLEPEESDEPESAVDIDAELETLKDRYGADEDTGDGDEAGSNVSSGETGTDAADGSEDGGDRNDGTGSSDDEGDGSGDGSGTDENE
;
A
#
# COMPACT_ATOMS: atom_id res chain seq x y z
N MET A 1 35.82 -12.52 5.18
CA MET A 1 35.25 -11.17 5.05
C MET A 1 36.23 -10.23 4.35
N VAL A 2 37.52 -10.23 4.71
CA VAL A 2 38.56 -9.42 4.03
C VAL A 2 38.65 -9.67 2.52
N ASP A 3 38.49 -10.92 2.05
CA ASP A 3 38.64 -11.25 0.63
C ASP A 3 37.58 -10.59 -0.28
N GLN A 4 36.38 -10.33 0.24
CA GLN A 4 35.28 -9.80 -0.55
C GLN A 4 35.35 -8.26 -0.69
N ASP A 5 35.88 -7.59 0.33
CA ASP A 5 36.18 -6.15 0.27
C ASP A 5 37.38 -5.87 -0.66
N ASP A 6 38.38 -6.75 -0.66
CA ASP A 6 39.54 -6.66 -1.56
C ASP A 6 39.15 -6.94 -3.02
N GLU A 7 38.29 -7.93 -3.29
CA GLU A 7 37.78 -8.21 -4.63
C GLU A 7 36.90 -7.07 -5.16
N LEU A 8 36.07 -6.46 -4.31
CA LEU A 8 35.28 -5.28 -4.66
C LEU A 8 36.17 -4.06 -4.94
N ALA A 9 37.22 -3.85 -4.13
CA ALA A 9 38.17 -2.77 -4.33
C ALA A 9 38.94 -2.93 -5.66
N GLU A 10 39.30 -4.16 -6.03
CA GLU A 10 39.95 -4.47 -7.30
C GLU A 10 39.01 -4.24 -8.48
N ALA A 11 37.74 -4.68 -8.38
CA ALA A 11 36.73 -4.47 -9.41
C ALA A 11 36.44 -2.97 -9.64
N VAL A 12 36.39 -2.17 -8.57
CA VAL A 12 36.19 -0.71 -8.66
C VAL A 12 37.40 -0.01 -9.28
N ARG A 13 38.63 -0.45 -8.98
CA ARG A 13 39.84 0.08 -9.62
C ARG A 13 39.88 -0.24 -11.11
N GLU A 14 39.54 -1.47 -11.48
CA GLU A 14 39.49 -1.89 -12.89
C GLU A 14 38.43 -1.10 -13.66
N LEU A 15 37.25 -0.91 -13.07
CA LEU A 15 36.19 -0.09 -13.67
C LEU A 15 36.62 1.38 -13.82
N THR A 16 37.26 1.94 -12.80
CA THR A 16 37.75 3.33 -12.84
C THR A 16 38.79 3.49 -13.95
N ARG A 17 39.69 2.50 -14.10
CA ARG A 17 40.68 2.47 -15.17
C ARG A 17 40.04 2.38 -16.55
N THR A 18 39.04 1.51 -16.70
CA THR A 18 38.33 1.35 -17.97
C THR A 18 37.56 2.63 -18.35
N ILE A 19 36.99 3.32 -17.36
CA ILE A 19 36.30 4.61 -17.57
C ILE A 19 37.31 5.71 -17.95
N ASP A 20 38.48 5.78 -17.33
CA ASP A 20 39.52 6.75 -17.69
C ASP A 20 40.09 6.48 -19.08
N ASP A 21 40.27 5.21 -19.46
CA ASP A 21 40.71 4.82 -20.80
C ASP A 21 39.65 5.22 -21.85
N LEU A 22 38.37 4.91 -21.62
CA LEU A 22 37.26 5.31 -22.49
C LEU A 22 37.09 6.84 -22.55
N ARG A 23 37.30 7.55 -21.44
CA ARG A 23 37.25 9.02 -21.40
C ARG A 23 38.41 9.63 -22.18
N THR A 24 39.59 9.02 -22.12
CA THR A 24 40.77 9.44 -22.88
C THR A 24 40.55 9.21 -24.38
N GLU A 25 40.02 8.05 -24.76
CA GLU A 25 39.67 7.73 -26.15
C GLU A 25 38.61 8.69 -26.70
N LEU A 26 37.54 8.94 -25.92
CA LEU A 26 36.50 9.89 -26.30
C LEU A 26 37.05 11.32 -26.38
N HIS A 27 37.96 11.72 -25.49
CA HIS A 27 38.60 13.04 -25.53
C HIS A 27 39.57 13.17 -26.71
N GLU A 28 40.25 12.09 -27.11
CA GLU A 28 41.12 12.05 -28.29
C GLU A 28 40.31 12.09 -29.59
N GLU A 29 39.13 11.47 -29.62
CA GLU A 29 38.18 11.54 -30.73
C GLU A 29 37.50 12.91 -30.82
N LEU A 30 37.27 13.57 -29.67
CA LEU A 30 36.74 14.93 -29.55
C LEU A 30 37.80 16.03 -29.72
N GLU A 31 39.10 15.76 -29.61
CA GLU A 31 40.15 16.75 -29.91
C GLU A 31 40.09 17.04 -31.42
N PRO A 32 39.63 18.25 -31.81
CA PRO A 32 39.47 18.57 -33.21
C PRO A 32 40.88 18.69 -33.78
N ARG A 33 41.31 17.68 -34.54
CA ARG A 33 42.58 17.61 -35.28
C ARG A 33 43.05 19.01 -35.64
N ARG A 34 43.99 19.55 -34.86
CA ARG A 34 44.34 20.97 -34.87
C ARG A 34 45.02 21.35 -36.17
N ARG A 35 44.21 21.79 -37.12
CA ARG A 35 44.52 22.87 -38.07
C ARG A 35 43.25 23.70 -38.23
N ARG A 36 42.97 24.55 -37.24
CA ARG A 36 41.89 25.53 -37.34
C ARG A 36 42.16 26.39 -38.59
N PRO A 37 41.29 26.35 -39.61
CA PRO A 37 41.35 27.31 -40.69
C PRO A 37 41.10 28.72 -40.11
N PRO A 38 41.52 29.80 -40.78
CA PRO A 38 41.16 31.15 -40.37
C PRO A 38 39.64 31.22 -40.17
N LEU A 39 39.19 31.92 -39.12
CA LEU A 39 37.78 32.10 -38.75
C LEU A 39 37.02 32.75 -39.92
N ARG A 40 36.57 31.91 -40.85
CA ARG A 40 35.64 32.29 -41.91
C ARG A 40 34.24 32.08 -41.35
N PRO A 41 33.30 33.00 -41.62
CA PRO A 41 31.91 32.76 -41.28
C PRO A 41 31.46 31.45 -41.95
N PRO A 42 30.71 30.60 -41.24
CA PRO A 42 30.30 29.30 -41.74
C PRO A 42 29.46 29.46 -43.01
N THR A 43 29.72 28.60 -43.99
CA THR A 43 28.88 28.56 -45.19
C THR A 43 27.56 27.86 -44.88
N PRO A 44 26.45 28.22 -45.55
CA PRO A 44 25.15 27.58 -45.30
C PRO A 44 25.16 26.06 -45.52
N ARG A 45 26.10 25.52 -46.32
CA ARG A 45 26.29 24.06 -46.45
C ARG A 45 26.92 23.42 -45.22
N GLU A 46 27.83 24.12 -44.53
CA GLU A 46 28.43 23.64 -43.29
C GLU A 46 27.42 23.64 -42.13
N LEU A 47 26.44 24.55 -42.14
CA LEU A 47 25.32 24.52 -41.19
C LEU A 47 24.42 23.31 -41.40
N LEU A 48 24.09 22.98 -42.65
CA LEU A 48 23.30 21.78 -42.97
C LEU A 48 24.07 20.50 -42.61
N ALA A 49 25.37 20.45 -42.89
CA ALA A 49 26.22 19.34 -42.48
C ALA A 49 26.27 19.21 -40.95
N PHE A 50 26.40 20.32 -40.21
CA PHE A 50 26.37 20.31 -38.75
C PHE A 50 25.03 19.83 -38.17
N THR A 51 23.91 20.22 -38.78
CA THR A 51 22.61 19.72 -38.33
C THR A 51 22.47 18.22 -38.56
N ASP A 52 22.99 17.70 -39.66
CA ASP A 52 22.92 16.27 -39.99
C ASP A 52 23.90 15.44 -39.14
N GLU A 53 25.13 15.92 -38.98
CA GLU A 53 26.20 15.21 -38.27
C GLU A 53 26.10 15.32 -36.74
N VAL A 54 25.52 16.40 -36.21
CA VAL A 54 25.58 16.71 -34.76
C VAL A 54 24.23 17.06 -34.17
N ALA A 55 23.50 18.03 -34.74
CA ALA A 55 22.28 18.54 -34.09
C ALA A 55 21.12 17.53 -34.12
N LEU A 56 20.90 16.83 -35.24
CA LEU A 56 19.87 15.82 -35.38
C LEU A 56 20.16 14.58 -34.53
N PRO A 57 21.38 13.99 -34.53
CA PRO A 57 21.69 12.84 -33.67
C PRO A 57 21.57 13.16 -32.17
N THR A 58 22.01 14.34 -31.74
CA THR A 58 21.89 14.74 -30.33
C THR A 58 20.43 14.93 -29.93
N LEU A 59 19.63 15.59 -30.77
CA LEU A 59 18.20 15.75 -30.52
C LEU A 59 17.46 14.41 -30.50
N LEU A 60 17.82 13.48 -31.41
CA LEU A 60 17.26 12.13 -31.43
C LEU A 60 17.59 11.38 -30.14
N THR A 61 18.82 11.50 -29.65
CA THR A 61 19.26 10.86 -28.39
C THR A 61 18.46 11.38 -27.19
N VAL A 62 18.21 12.69 -27.13
CA VAL A 62 17.36 13.31 -26.09
C VAL A 62 15.93 12.75 -26.16
N LEU A 63 15.38 12.60 -27.35
CA LEU A 63 14.05 12.00 -27.54
C LEU A 63 14.03 10.52 -27.12
N GLU A 64 15.03 9.72 -27.50
CA GLU A 64 15.11 8.31 -27.11
C GLU A 64 15.22 8.16 -25.58
N SER A 65 16.02 9.00 -24.94
CA SER A 65 16.11 9.05 -23.47
C SER A 65 14.76 9.42 -22.85
N SER A 66 14.03 10.36 -23.45
CA SER A 66 12.69 10.75 -22.98
C SER A 66 11.71 9.58 -23.10
N VAL A 67 11.71 8.87 -24.24
CA VAL A 67 10.88 7.67 -24.42
C VAL A 67 11.23 6.59 -23.41
N ARG A 68 12.51 6.29 -23.19
CA ARG A 68 12.95 5.32 -22.17
C ARG A 68 12.53 5.73 -20.76
N ALA A 69 12.56 7.02 -20.44
CA ALA A 69 12.08 7.53 -19.16
C ALA A 69 10.56 7.32 -19.00
N LEU A 70 9.78 7.58 -20.06
CA LEU A 70 8.35 7.32 -20.07
C LEU A 70 8.02 5.82 -19.97
N GLU A 71 8.78 4.95 -20.63
CA GLU A 71 8.62 3.49 -20.52
C GLU A 71 8.96 2.98 -19.11
N ALA A 72 10.02 3.52 -18.49
CA ALA A 72 10.36 3.22 -17.10
C ALA A 72 9.25 3.67 -16.14
N PHE A 73 8.66 4.84 -16.40
CA PHE A 73 7.51 5.32 -15.64
C PHE A 73 6.28 4.43 -15.80
N GLN A 74 5.99 3.96 -17.03
CA GLN A 74 4.90 3.01 -17.29
C GLN A 74 5.12 1.69 -16.54
N ARG A 75 6.34 1.14 -16.57
CA ARG A 75 6.70 -0.04 -15.76
C ARG A 75 6.55 0.21 -14.27
N GLY A 76 6.89 1.41 -13.79
CA GLY A 76 6.67 1.82 -12.41
C GLY A 76 5.19 1.82 -12.02
N LEU A 77 4.32 2.35 -12.89
CA LEU A 77 2.86 2.34 -12.67
C LEU A 77 2.29 0.91 -12.68
N GLU A 78 2.78 0.05 -13.57
CA GLU A 78 2.39 -1.37 -13.62
C GLU A 78 2.77 -2.11 -12.32
N LEU A 79 3.95 -1.83 -11.76
CA LEU A 79 4.38 -2.38 -10.48
C LEU A 79 3.48 -1.91 -9.34
N VAL A 80 3.12 -0.63 -9.29
CA VAL A 80 2.22 -0.07 -8.27
C VAL A 80 0.82 -0.69 -8.35
N ARG A 81 0.29 -0.87 -9.56
CA ARG A 81 -1.01 -1.56 -9.77
C ARG A 81 -0.95 -3.00 -9.26
N THR A 82 0.10 -3.73 -9.65
CA THR A 82 0.32 -5.11 -9.21
C THR A 82 0.45 -5.21 -7.68
N GLN A 83 1.17 -4.28 -7.05
CA GLN A 83 1.30 -4.22 -5.60
C GLN A 83 -0.05 -3.99 -4.91
N ARG A 84 -0.90 -3.14 -5.46
CA ARG A 84 -2.25 -2.90 -4.94
C ARG A 84 -3.11 -4.16 -5.03
N ASP A 85 -3.10 -4.84 -6.18
CA ASP A 85 -3.83 -6.10 -6.37
C ASP A 85 -3.38 -7.20 -5.40
N VAL A 86 -2.06 -7.31 -5.17
CA VAL A 86 -1.48 -8.24 -4.20
C VAL A 86 -1.89 -7.87 -2.78
N ARG A 87 -1.89 -6.58 -2.42
CA ARG A 87 -2.32 -6.10 -1.10
C ARG A 87 -3.79 -6.41 -0.85
N ASP A 88 -4.66 -6.17 -1.81
CA ASP A 88 -6.10 -6.40 -1.67
C ASP A 88 -6.40 -7.90 -1.53
N ARG A 89 -5.73 -8.75 -2.32
CA ARG A 89 -5.79 -10.21 -2.16
C ARG A 89 -5.28 -10.68 -0.80
N THR A 90 -4.18 -10.08 -0.32
CA THR A 90 -3.60 -10.38 0.99
C THR A 90 -4.53 -9.96 2.12
N ALA A 91 -5.17 -8.80 2.02
CA ALA A 91 -6.14 -8.32 3.00
C ALA A 91 -7.33 -9.27 3.13
N GLN A 92 -7.89 -9.75 2.01
CA GLN A 92 -8.96 -10.74 2.03
C GLN A 92 -8.53 -12.06 2.71
N THR A 93 -7.33 -12.56 2.41
CA THR A 93 -6.81 -13.76 3.07
C THR A 93 -6.53 -13.55 4.56
N SER A 94 -6.08 -12.36 4.96
CA SER A 94 -5.83 -11.99 6.35
C SER A 94 -7.13 -11.94 7.16
N THR A 95 -8.19 -11.39 6.58
CA THR A 95 -9.52 -11.36 7.22
C THR A 95 -10.03 -12.78 7.46
N GLN A 96 -9.97 -13.65 6.46
CA GLN A 96 -10.39 -15.05 6.63
C GLN A 96 -9.51 -15.82 7.63
N ALA A 97 -8.20 -15.54 7.68
CA ALA A 97 -7.31 -16.12 8.67
C ALA A 97 -7.66 -15.64 10.09
N SER A 98 -7.97 -14.36 10.25
CA SER A 98 -8.38 -13.75 11.52
C SER A 98 -9.72 -14.30 12.02
N GLU A 99 -10.70 -14.51 11.13
CA GLU A 99 -11.97 -15.16 11.47
C GLU A 99 -11.76 -16.60 11.96
N ARG A 100 -10.94 -17.39 11.24
CA ARG A 100 -10.61 -18.76 11.67
C ARG A 100 -9.88 -18.78 13.01
N ALA A 101 -8.92 -17.89 13.22
CA ALA A 101 -8.22 -17.75 14.49
C ALA A 101 -9.18 -17.37 15.63
N THR A 102 -10.14 -16.48 15.37
CA THR A 102 -11.16 -16.08 16.35
C THR A 102 -12.10 -17.24 16.69
N ALA A 103 -12.54 -18.01 15.68
CA ALA A 103 -13.38 -19.19 15.89
C ALA A 103 -12.65 -20.27 16.71
N LEU A 104 -11.37 -20.52 16.42
CA LEU A 104 -10.53 -21.42 17.19
C LEU A 104 -10.36 -20.94 18.63
N ARG A 105 -10.03 -19.67 18.84
CA ARG A 105 -9.92 -19.06 20.17
C ARG A 105 -11.19 -19.24 20.99
N ARG A 106 -12.36 -19.00 20.37
CA ARG A 106 -13.65 -19.14 21.05
C ARG A 106 -13.93 -20.59 21.45
N THR A 107 -13.61 -21.53 20.57
CA THR A 107 -13.70 -22.97 20.84
C THR A 107 -12.79 -23.40 21.98
N THR A 108 -11.51 -22.99 21.96
CA THR A 108 -10.56 -23.33 23.02
C THR A 108 -10.93 -22.72 24.36
N LEU A 109 -11.44 -21.49 24.37
CA LEU A 109 -11.93 -20.86 25.60
C LEU A 109 -13.16 -21.59 26.15
N SER A 110 -14.10 -21.99 25.28
CA SER A 110 -15.27 -22.77 25.71
C SER A 110 -14.88 -24.13 26.27
N GLN A 111 -13.87 -24.79 25.71
CA GLN A 111 -13.34 -26.04 26.25
C GLN A 111 -12.66 -25.81 27.61
N LEU A 112 -11.89 -24.71 27.75
CA LEU A 112 -11.25 -24.34 29.01
C LEU A 112 -12.29 -24.08 30.11
N ASP A 113 -13.35 -23.32 29.82
CA ASP A 113 -14.44 -23.06 30.75
C ASP A 113 -15.16 -24.36 31.15
N SER A 114 -15.37 -25.28 30.20
CA SER A 114 -15.95 -26.59 30.51
C SER A 114 -15.07 -27.42 31.43
N VAL A 115 -13.75 -27.44 31.21
CA VAL A 115 -12.80 -28.17 32.06
C VAL A 115 -12.70 -27.53 33.45
N LEU A 116 -12.73 -26.20 33.53
CA LEU A 116 -12.73 -25.47 34.80
C LEU A 116 -14.02 -25.71 35.59
N ALA A 117 -15.18 -25.73 34.92
CA ALA A 117 -16.44 -26.08 35.55
C ALA A 117 -16.44 -27.52 36.09
N GLU A 118 -15.86 -28.45 35.34
CA GLU A 118 -15.71 -29.84 35.77
C GLU A 118 -14.75 -29.97 36.96
N LEU A 119 -13.62 -29.24 36.93
CA LEU A 119 -12.68 -29.18 38.05
C LEU A 119 -13.33 -28.60 39.32
N GLN A 120 -14.11 -27.54 39.17
CA GLN A 120 -14.80 -26.89 40.29
C GLN A 120 -15.90 -27.79 40.87
N ARG A 121 -16.57 -28.57 40.01
CA ARG A 121 -17.52 -29.61 40.44
C ARG A 121 -16.82 -30.73 41.20
N ALA A 122 -15.74 -31.28 40.64
CA ALA A 122 -14.96 -32.34 41.28
C ALA A 122 -14.34 -31.90 42.63
N ALA A 123 -13.87 -30.66 42.73
CA ALA A 123 -13.35 -30.10 43.97
C ALA A 123 -14.45 -29.94 45.04
N SER A 124 -15.64 -29.50 44.63
CA SER A 124 -16.80 -29.32 45.54
C SER A 124 -17.38 -30.65 46.01
N GLU A 125 -17.37 -31.66 45.15
CA GLU A 125 -17.82 -33.02 45.47
C GLU A 125 -16.76 -33.83 46.25
N GLY A 126 -15.57 -33.27 46.47
CA GLY A 126 -14.46 -33.93 47.16
C GLY A 126 -13.87 -35.11 46.38
N THR A 127 -14.17 -35.21 45.08
CA THR A 127 -13.68 -36.22 44.14
C THR A 127 -12.41 -35.75 43.43
N LEU A 128 -11.70 -34.78 44.01
CA LEU A 128 -10.44 -34.26 43.48
C LEU A 128 -9.53 -35.44 43.13
N PRO A 129 -9.13 -35.62 41.85
CA PRO A 129 -8.48 -36.85 41.43
C PRO A 129 -7.19 -37.08 42.24
N ALA A 130 -7.23 -38.05 43.14
CA ALA A 130 -6.05 -38.65 43.74
C ALA A 130 -5.39 -39.66 42.78
N ASP A 131 -5.85 -39.68 41.52
CA ASP A 131 -5.38 -40.54 40.44
C ASP A 131 -3.91 -40.27 40.14
N ASP A 132 -3.11 -41.33 40.21
CA ASP A 132 -1.70 -41.30 39.84
C ASP A 132 -1.50 -40.83 38.39
N GLN A 133 -2.46 -41.16 37.51
CA GLN A 133 -2.46 -40.69 36.12
C GLN A 133 -2.58 -39.17 36.00
N ALA A 134 -3.30 -38.50 36.91
CA ALA A 134 -3.36 -37.03 36.92
C ALA A 134 -2.04 -36.41 37.42
N ARG A 135 -1.33 -37.09 38.33
CA ARG A 135 0.02 -36.66 38.78
C ARG A 135 1.03 -36.78 37.66
N ASP A 136 0.98 -37.85 36.88
CA ASP A 136 1.86 -38.06 35.73
C ASP A 136 1.63 -36.98 34.65
N LEU A 137 0.37 -36.69 34.29
CA LEU A 137 0.06 -35.63 33.32
C LEU A 137 0.49 -34.24 33.80
N LEU A 138 0.37 -33.94 35.10
CA LEU A 138 0.86 -32.67 35.67
C LEU A 138 2.39 -32.59 35.66
N SER A 139 3.08 -33.72 35.84
CA SER A 139 4.55 -33.79 35.72
C SER A 139 4.97 -33.55 34.27
N GLU A 140 4.32 -34.22 33.31
CA GLU A 140 4.58 -34.10 31.88
C GLU A 140 4.28 -32.69 31.37
N ALA A 141 3.19 -32.06 31.82
CA ALA A 141 2.87 -30.67 31.49
C ALA A 141 3.91 -29.67 32.03
N ARG A 142 4.49 -29.92 33.22
CA ARG A 142 5.58 -29.10 33.76
C ARG A 142 6.86 -29.23 32.95
N GLU A 143 7.20 -30.46 32.56
CA GLU A 143 8.37 -30.74 31.72
C GLU A 143 8.23 -30.08 30.34
N LEU A 144 7.04 -30.14 29.73
CA LEU A 144 6.77 -29.51 28.44
C LEU A 144 6.84 -27.97 28.53
N ARG A 145 6.36 -27.37 29.63
CA ARG A 145 6.48 -25.92 29.86
C ARG A 145 7.94 -25.49 29.93
N ASP A 146 8.75 -26.24 30.65
CA ASP A 146 10.17 -25.95 30.81
C ASP A 146 10.95 -26.14 29.48
N ASP A 147 10.56 -27.09 28.61
CA ASP A 147 11.10 -27.22 27.24
C ASP A 147 10.75 -26.01 26.37
N VAL A 148 9.50 -25.55 26.42
CA VAL A 148 9.06 -24.36 25.67
C VAL A 148 9.77 -23.09 26.17
N ASP A 149 9.86 -22.88 27.48
CA ASP A 149 10.58 -21.74 28.06
C ASP A 149 12.08 -21.76 27.67
N ARG A 150 12.68 -22.95 27.59
CA ARG A 150 14.05 -23.10 27.09
C ARG A 150 14.16 -22.72 25.61
N ARG A 151 13.28 -23.23 24.75
CA ARG A 151 13.29 -22.90 23.31
C ARG A 151 12.99 -21.41 23.05
N LEU A 152 12.08 -20.82 23.81
CA LEU A 152 11.76 -19.40 23.71
C LEU A 152 12.94 -18.54 24.16
N ARG A 153 13.61 -18.91 25.26
CA ARG A 153 14.83 -18.24 25.70
C ARG A 153 15.96 -18.41 24.69
N GLU A 154 16.12 -19.57 24.07
CA GLU A 154 17.10 -19.82 23.01
C GLU A 154 16.83 -18.95 21.78
N ALA A 155 15.58 -18.85 21.33
CA ALA A 155 15.16 -17.99 20.23
C ALA A 155 15.30 -16.49 20.54
N THR A 156 15.08 -16.08 21.79
CA THR A 156 15.28 -14.68 22.25
C THR A 156 16.74 -14.36 22.57
N SER A 157 17.55 -15.34 22.96
CA SER A 157 18.99 -15.19 23.24
C SER A 157 19.88 -15.45 22.03
N GLU A 158 19.33 -15.58 20.81
CA GLU A 158 20.13 -15.39 19.61
C GLU A 158 20.89 -14.05 19.71
N PRO A 159 22.20 -14.04 19.42
CA PRO A 159 23.14 -13.10 20.01
C PRO A 159 22.92 -11.68 19.50
N SER A 160 22.34 -10.84 20.36
CA SER A 160 22.59 -9.41 20.36
C SER A 160 24.01 -9.13 20.88
N SER A 161 25.04 -9.47 20.10
CA SER A 161 26.39 -8.92 20.26
C SER A 161 27.20 -9.13 18.99
N ASP A 162 27.76 -8.03 18.51
CA ASP A 162 28.90 -7.91 17.60
C ASP A 162 28.69 -7.71 16.09
N VAL A 163 27.48 -7.37 15.59
CA VAL A 163 27.33 -6.89 14.20
C VAL A 163 26.32 -5.73 14.06
N VAL A 164 26.44 -4.68 14.87
CA VAL A 164 25.96 -3.33 14.51
C VAL A 164 26.89 -2.27 15.12
N SER A 165 28.19 -2.44 14.88
CA SER A 165 29.14 -1.34 14.93
C SER A 165 29.73 -1.24 13.53
N ALA A 166 29.54 -0.08 12.90
CA ALA A 166 29.89 0.25 11.51
C ALA A 166 28.89 -0.13 10.41
N THR A 167 27.67 0.42 10.47
CA THR A 167 27.09 1.18 9.34
C THR A 167 25.93 2.02 9.87
N ASP A 168 26.16 3.32 9.93
CA ASP A 168 25.18 4.40 9.70
C ASP A 168 23.70 4.11 10.06
N ALA A 169 23.42 3.99 11.36
CA ALA A 169 22.06 4.14 11.86
C ALA A 169 21.80 5.63 12.07
N VAL A 170 21.14 6.26 11.09
CA VAL A 170 20.61 7.62 11.21
C VAL A 170 19.64 7.66 12.40
N ARG A 171 20.06 8.28 13.50
CA ARG A 171 19.17 8.66 14.59
C ARG A 171 18.52 9.98 14.20
N ILE A 172 17.24 9.94 13.85
CA ILE A 172 16.42 11.15 13.71
C ILE A 172 16.06 11.58 15.13
N ASP A 173 16.70 12.65 15.59
CA ASP A 173 16.30 13.34 16.81
C ASP A 173 15.06 14.16 16.47
N VAL A 174 13.88 13.72 16.93
CA VAL A 174 12.65 14.49 16.80
C VAL A 174 12.63 15.44 17.98
N GLU A 175 13.21 16.61 17.79
CA GLU A 175 13.00 17.73 18.69
C GLU A 175 11.55 18.21 18.49
N ASP A 176 10.73 18.09 19.54
CA ASP A 176 9.36 18.61 19.59
C ASP A 176 9.40 20.14 19.42
N GLY A 177 9.47 20.59 18.16
CA GLY A 177 9.39 21.98 17.78
C GLY A 177 7.99 22.50 18.02
N GLN A 178 7.76 23.06 19.20
CA GLN A 178 6.68 24.03 19.35
C GLN A 178 6.94 25.18 18.37
N PRO A 179 5.96 25.59 17.54
CA PRO A 179 6.16 26.69 16.61
C PRO A 179 6.48 27.93 17.45
N THR A 180 7.74 28.38 17.39
CA THR A 180 8.13 29.64 18.00
C THR A 180 7.55 30.72 17.10
N GLU A 181 6.47 31.33 17.57
CA GLU A 181 5.88 32.54 17.02
C GLU A 181 6.95 33.64 17.12
N THR A 182 7.84 33.69 16.14
CA THR A 182 8.82 34.76 16.02
C THR A 182 8.10 35.91 15.37
N VAL A 183 7.57 36.80 16.20
CA VAL A 183 7.16 38.15 15.80
C VAL A 183 8.44 38.87 15.37
N LEU A 184 8.75 38.78 14.08
CA LEU A 184 9.74 39.64 13.44
C LEU A 184 9.04 40.95 13.08
N GLU A 185 9.57 42.03 13.63
CA GLU A 185 9.22 43.40 13.24
C GLU A 185 9.44 43.56 11.72
N PRO A 186 8.51 44.23 11.00
CA PRO A 186 8.58 44.30 9.54
C PRO A 186 9.67 45.27 9.13
N GLU A 187 10.76 44.75 8.58
CA GLU A 187 11.68 45.53 7.75
C GLU A 187 10.98 45.76 6.40
N GLU A 188 10.83 47.03 6.02
CA GLU A 188 10.25 47.46 4.74
C GLU A 188 11.05 46.87 3.58
N SER A 189 10.48 45.85 2.92
CA SER A 189 10.90 45.37 1.61
C SER A 189 9.63 45.20 0.78
N ASP A 190 9.41 46.17 -0.11
CA ASP A 190 8.31 46.24 -1.09
C ASP A 190 8.46 45.14 -2.16
N GLU A 191 8.25 43.89 -1.78
CA GLU A 191 7.91 42.82 -2.73
C GLU A 191 6.65 42.15 -2.20
N PRO A 192 5.51 42.21 -2.92
CA PRO A 192 4.34 41.48 -2.49
C PRO A 192 4.72 40.00 -2.58
N GLU A 193 4.90 39.37 -1.42
CA GLU A 193 4.69 37.94 -1.28
C GLU A 193 3.34 37.69 -1.95
N SER A 194 3.35 37.04 -3.11
CA SER A 194 2.13 36.84 -3.88
C SER A 194 1.24 35.95 -3.03
N ALA A 195 0.38 36.57 -2.22
CA ALA A 195 -0.75 35.92 -1.61
C ALA A 195 -1.51 35.35 -2.79
N VAL A 196 -1.29 34.07 -3.04
CA VAL A 196 -1.92 33.35 -4.13
C VAL A 196 -3.41 33.47 -3.84
N ASP A 197 -4.15 34.20 -4.65
CA ASP A 197 -5.60 34.34 -4.52
C ASP A 197 -6.21 32.99 -4.88
N ILE A 198 -6.29 32.12 -3.88
CA ILE A 198 -6.81 30.76 -3.99
C ILE A 198 -8.22 30.79 -4.60
N ASP A 199 -9.00 31.84 -4.28
CA ASP A 199 -10.35 32.05 -4.81
C ASP A 199 -10.34 32.24 -6.34
N ALA A 200 -9.40 33.01 -6.88
CA ALA A 200 -9.27 33.23 -8.31
C ALA A 200 -8.82 31.95 -9.03
N GLU A 201 -7.83 31.24 -8.48
CA GLU A 201 -7.33 29.97 -9.03
C GLU A 201 -8.41 28.88 -9.00
N LEU A 202 -9.22 28.82 -7.92
CA LEU A 202 -10.34 27.89 -7.80
C LEU A 202 -11.46 28.19 -8.79
N GLU A 203 -11.73 29.46 -9.09
CA GLU A 203 -12.70 29.83 -10.13
C GLU A 203 -12.22 29.35 -11.51
N THR A 204 -10.92 29.47 -11.83
CA THR A 204 -10.38 28.93 -13.09
C THR A 204 -10.45 27.41 -13.17
N LEU A 205 -10.23 26.72 -12.05
CA LEU A 205 -10.33 25.27 -11.96
C LEU A 205 -11.79 24.81 -12.10
N LYS A 206 -12.72 25.57 -11.53
CA LYS A 206 -14.17 25.34 -11.63
C LYS A 206 -14.69 25.60 -13.04
N ASP A 207 -14.18 26.59 -13.76
CA ASP A 207 -14.56 26.81 -15.17
C ASP A 207 -14.00 25.69 -16.07
N ARG A 208 -12.79 25.20 -15.78
CA ARG A 208 -12.15 24.11 -16.53
C ARG A 208 -12.80 22.74 -16.32
N TYR A 209 -13.31 22.46 -15.11
CA TYR A 209 -13.81 21.13 -14.73
C TYR A 209 -15.28 21.09 -14.28
N GLY A 210 -15.91 22.23 -14.00
CA GLY A 210 -17.32 22.34 -13.62
C GLY A 210 -18.28 22.50 -14.80
N ALA A 211 -17.77 22.64 -16.02
CA ALA A 211 -18.58 22.68 -17.24
C ALA A 211 -19.17 21.31 -17.64
N ASP A 212 -18.80 20.22 -16.97
CA ASP A 212 -19.26 18.86 -17.27
C ASP A 212 -20.41 18.36 -16.36
N GLU A 213 -20.92 19.16 -15.41
CA GLU A 213 -21.95 18.72 -14.44
C GLU A 213 -23.24 19.56 -14.39
N ASP A 214 -23.54 20.40 -15.40
CA ASP A 214 -24.88 21.01 -15.51
C ASP A 214 -25.41 21.05 -16.95
N THR A 215 -25.86 19.90 -17.43
CA THR A 215 -26.87 19.84 -18.49
C THR A 215 -27.98 18.91 -18.04
N GLY A 216 -28.66 19.34 -16.98
CA GLY A 216 -29.79 18.63 -16.36
C GLY A 216 -30.95 19.58 -16.03
N ASP A 217 -31.75 19.88 -17.05
CA ASP A 217 -33.22 19.99 -16.99
C ASP A 217 -33.93 21.37 -16.85
N GLY A 218 -35.02 21.51 -17.63
CA GLY A 218 -36.11 22.51 -17.55
C GLY A 218 -36.01 23.71 -18.53
N ASP A 219 -36.94 24.03 -19.43
CA ASP A 219 -38.34 23.65 -19.62
C ASP A 219 -38.87 24.10 -21.01
N GLU A 220 -39.75 23.27 -21.58
CA GLU A 220 -40.91 23.51 -22.47
C GLU A 220 -41.16 24.90 -23.14
N ALA A 221 -41.27 24.92 -24.47
CA ALA A 221 -42.49 25.35 -25.21
C ALA A 221 -42.28 25.45 -26.75
N GLY A 222 -43.11 24.73 -27.51
CA GLY A 222 -43.72 25.27 -28.74
C GLY A 222 -43.28 24.72 -30.10
N SER A 223 -44.07 23.78 -30.63
CA SER A 223 -44.54 23.66 -32.03
C SER A 223 -43.53 23.81 -33.19
N ASN A 224 -43.33 22.76 -33.98
CA ASN A 224 -44.17 22.48 -35.16
C ASN A 224 -43.66 21.26 -35.95
N VAL A 225 -44.62 20.63 -36.62
CA VAL A 225 -44.57 19.41 -37.42
C VAL A 225 -43.60 19.45 -38.60
N SER A 226 -43.00 18.30 -38.95
CA SER A 226 -42.94 17.78 -40.33
C SER A 226 -42.30 16.38 -40.39
N SER A 227 -43.16 15.39 -40.59
CA SER A 227 -43.07 14.26 -41.53
C SER A 227 -41.70 13.70 -41.93
N GLY A 228 -41.51 12.40 -41.65
CA GLY A 228 -40.51 11.54 -42.28
C GLY A 228 -40.81 10.06 -41.99
N GLU A 229 -41.43 9.39 -42.94
CA GLU A 229 -41.90 7.99 -42.91
C GLU A 229 -40.78 6.92 -42.83
N THR A 230 -41.24 5.71 -42.46
CA THR A 230 -40.69 4.36 -42.75
C THR A 230 -39.55 3.88 -41.83
N GLY A 231 -39.53 2.64 -41.32
CA GLY A 231 -40.39 1.49 -41.52
C GLY A 231 -40.17 0.43 -40.42
N THR A 232 -41.14 -0.48 -40.39
CA THR A 232 -41.26 -1.75 -39.67
C THR A 232 -39.96 -2.55 -39.51
N ASP A 233 -39.77 -3.20 -38.36
CA ASP A 233 -39.94 -4.67 -38.26
C ASP A 233 -39.82 -5.19 -36.83
N ALA A 234 -40.66 -6.18 -36.55
CA ALA A 234 -40.90 -6.82 -35.26
C ALA A 234 -40.00 -8.04 -35.02
N ALA A 235 -39.67 -8.30 -33.76
CA ALA A 235 -39.46 -9.63 -33.14
C ALA A 235 -39.35 -9.35 -31.62
N ASP A 236 -40.34 -9.65 -30.78
CA ASP A 236 -40.88 -10.96 -30.37
C ASP A 236 -39.82 -11.91 -29.80
N GLY A 237 -40.05 -12.35 -28.56
CA GLY A 237 -39.15 -13.16 -27.75
C GLY A 237 -39.46 -13.06 -26.25
N SER A 238 -40.67 -13.49 -25.85
CA SER A 238 -40.97 -13.86 -24.46
C SER A 238 -40.41 -15.26 -24.13
N GLU A 239 -40.50 -15.63 -22.85
CA GLU A 239 -40.37 -16.98 -22.27
C GLU A 239 -38.94 -17.39 -21.84
N ASP A 240 -38.69 -18.10 -20.74
CA ASP A 240 -39.48 -18.70 -19.66
C ASP A 240 -38.48 -19.47 -18.75
N GLY A 241 -38.85 -19.69 -17.49
CA GLY A 241 -38.49 -20.91 -16.76
C GLY A 241 -37.22 -20.94 -15.89
N GLY A 242 -37.40 -21.01 -14.56
CA GLY A 242 -36.32 -21.29 -13.63
C GLY A 242 -36.71 -21.39 -12.15
N ASP A 243 -37.71 -22.22 -11.85
CA ASP A 243 -38.29 -22.56 -10.55
C ASP A 243 -37.32 -23.35 -9.61
N ARG A 244 -37.59 -23.24 -8.28
CA ARG A 244 -37.21 -24.11 -7.13
C ARG A 244 -35.86 -23.92 -6.42
N ASN A 245 -35.91 -23.53 -5.14
CA ASN A 245 -36.00 -24.56 -4.09
C ASN A 245 -36.57 -24.02 -2.76
N ASP A 246 -37.49 -24.83 -2.25
CA ASP A 246 -38.22 -24.78 -0.99
C ASP A 246 -37.34 -25.33 0.15
N GLY A 247 -37.55 -24.82 1.37
CA GLY A 247 -36.71 -25.10 2.53
C GLY A 247 -37.40 -24.67 3.82
N THR A 248 -38.59 -25.23 4.04
CA THR A 248 -39.38 -25.16 5.26
C THR A 248 -38.64 -25.74 6.48
N GLY A 249 -38.74 -25.04 7.61
CA GLY A 249 -38.21 -25.47 8.91
C GLY A 249 -38.92 -24.70 10.03
N SER A 250 -40.16 -25.12 10.31
CA SER A 250 -40.99 -24.67 11.42
C SER A 250 -40.52 -25.33 12.73
N SER A 251 -40.41 -24.53 13.79
CA SER A 251 -40.61 -25.01 15.16
C SER A 251 -41.02 -23.82 16.04
N ASP A 252 -42.33 -23.72 16.25
CA ASP A 252 -42.97 -23.03 17.34
C ASP A 252 -42.48 -23.56 18.69
N ASP A 253 -42.15 -22.68 19.64
CA ASP A 253 -42.06 -23.03 21.06
C ASP A 253 -42.63 -21.85 21.87
N GLU A 254 -43.93 -21.91 22.11
CA GLU A 254 -44.62 -21.10 23.12
C GLU A 254 -44.63 -21.88 24.44
N GLY A 255 -43.97 -21.32 25.45
CA GLY A 255 -44.00 -21.79 26.83
C GLY A 255 -44.61 -20.74 27.75
N ASP A 256 -45.91 -20.88 27.98
CA ASP A 256 -46.68 -20.28 29.08
C ASP A 256 -46.12 -20.72 30.44
N GLY A 257 -46.00 -19.76 31.36
CA GLY A 257 -45.50 -19.94 32.71
C GLY A 257 -46.07 -18.89 33.65
N SER A 258 -47.39 -18.90 33.80
CA SER A 258 -48.11 -18.17 34.85
C SER A 258 -47.69 -18.64 36.25
N GLY A 259 -47.29 -17.69 37.11
CA GLY A 259 -46.93 -17.92 38.52
C GLY A 259 -47.28 -16.70 39.37
N ASP A 260 -48.53 -16.65 39.79
CA ASP A 260 -49.16 -15.78 40.79
C ASP A 260 -48.52 -15.92 42.20
N GLY A 261 -48.47 -14.82 42.97
CA GLY A 261 -48.05 -14.86 44.38
C GLY A 261 -47.77 -13.49 45.03
N SER A 262 -48.84 -12.87 45.56
CA SER A 262 -48.94 -11.95 46.74
C SER A 262 -47.80 -10.94 47.01
N GLY A 263 -48.01 -9.63 47.11
CA GLY A 263 -48.98 -8.99 48.00
C GLY A 263 -48.43 -8.87 49.44
N THR A 264 -48.47 -7.63 49.98
CA THR A 264 -48.43 -7.18 51.40
C THR A 264 -47.12 -6.66 52.05
N ASP A 265 -47.34 -5.53 52.75
CA ASP A 265 -46.63 -4.85 53.86
C ASP A 265 -45.39 -4.00 53.55
N GLU A 266 -45.47 -2.66 53.61
CA GLU A 266 -45.57 -1.82 54.83
C GLU A 266 -44.44 -2.12 55.84
N ASN A 267 -43.47 -1.21 55.96
CA ASN A 267 -43.06 -0.60 57.24
C ASN A 267 -41.90 0.42 57.06
N GLU A 268 -42.15 1.60 57.63
CA GLU A 268 -41.25 2.69 58.11
C GLU A 268 -39.98 3.08 57.34
#